data_AF-A0A363SHQ6-F1
#
_entry.id   AF-A0A363SHQ6-F1
#
_cell.length_a   1.000
_cell.length_b   1.000
_cell.length_c   1.000
_cell.angle_alpha   90.00
_cell.angle_beta   90.00
_cell.angle_gamma   90.00
#
_symmetry.space_group_name_H-M   'P 1'
#
loop_
_entity.id
_entity.type
_entity.pdbx_description
1 polymer ?
#
loop_
_entity_poly.entity_id
_entity_poly.type
_entity_poly.pdbx_seq_one_letter_code
_entity_poly.pdbx_strand_id
1 'polypeptide(L)'
;MLGFPDKLPPSTLMLWGLTALVALVAMALIVAYEGRHFRKLGLGSPWLKLRVATLPIMALTIAAMYGTFVATGVRGMEGLAVAYLVLLTVGPLVYFGLHWLVGRMAGLSRGVSAWIAFSGLLIAGMPPAIGGVLMQTLGAHLHAMRNRPPPDTTPEAPSPYTQAAARRLVLPDKFELWAVHWQAPAGIRVSRVALETQGVRVEDVSRGDFSTLCVHGGDVHLLWPAERPVPTLQVYWKDASGTERRSTWTVRAPAAAVETFEPAWRETEVVLPVAVPKGVLGLSWARPGGGSPIGDTVQQSEPGSTCAPQRIALKEKHNFGLPYELKMRVDHAMPIAPNFVSFERPGAAGQ
;
A
#
# COMPACT_ATOMS: atom_id res chain seq x y z
N MET A 1 7.03 19.69 6.65
CA MET A 1 8.37 19.62 6.03
C MET A 1 8.79 18.16 6.01
N LEU A 2 8.81 17.53 4.84
CA LEU A 2 9.36 16.18 4.67
C LEU A 2 10.88 16.32 4.77
N GLY A 3 11.47 15.86 5.88
CA GLY A 3 12.91 15.80 6.03
C GLY A 3 13.46 14.76 5.06
N PHE A 4 13.90 15.21 3.88
CA PHE A 4 14.78 14.39 3.05
C PHE A 4 16.08 14.22 3.84
N PRO A 5 16.55 12.99 4.11
CA PRO A 5 17.83 12.79 4.77
C PRO A 5 18.90 13.47 3.92
N ASP A 6 19.72 14.32 4.55
CA ASP A 6 20.61 15.26 3.86
C ASP A 6 21.59 14.60 2.87
N LYS A 7 21.81 13.27 2.95
CA LYS A 7 22.56 12.50 1.95
C LYS A 7 22.01 11.06 1.86
N LEU A 8 21.75 10.61 0.63
CA LEU A 8 21.53 9.18 0.35
C LEU A 8 22.82 8.40 0.71
N PRO A 9 22.71 7.18 1.29
CA PRO A 9 23.87 6.35 1.53
C PRO A 9 24.69 6.12 0.25
N PRO A 10 26.03 6.05 0.31
CA PRO A 10 26.87 5.84 -0.87
C PRO A 10 26.50 4.60 -1.68
N SER A 11 26.08 3.52 -1.01
CA SER A 11 25.59 2.30 -1.66
C SER A 11 24.28 2.51 -2.44
N THR A 12 23.39 3.37 -1.92
CA THR A 12 22.16 3.75 -2.61
C THR A 12 22.47 4.61 -3.84
N LEU A 13 23.37 5.57 -3.71
CA LEU A 13 23.84 6.38 -4.86
C LEU A 13 24.52 5.51 -5.92
N MET A 14 25.38 4.57 -5.52
CA MET A 14 26.06 3.65 -6.42
C MET A 14 25.06 2.74 -7.16
N LEU A 15 24.07 2.21 -6.45
CA LEU A 15 23.01 1.41 -7.05
C LEU A 15 22.23 2.21 -8.10
N TRP A 16 21.73 3.40 -7.73
CA TRP A 16 20.97 4.24 -8.67
C TRP A 16 21.84 4.73 -9.83
N GLY A 17 23.12 5.01 -9.59
CA GLY A 17 24.09 5.35 -10.64
C GLY A 17 24.29 4.20 -11.62
N LEU A 18 24.44 2.97 -11.15
CA LEU A 18 24.54 1.78 -12.00
C LEU A 18 23.25 1.56 -12.80
N THR A 19 22.09 1.69 -12.16
CA THR A 19 20.79 1.60 -12.83
C THR A 19 20.65 2.63 -13.95
N ALA A 20 21.00 3.89 -13.67
CA ALA A 20 20.98 4.96 -14.66
C ALA A 20 21.93 4.65 -15.83
N LEU A 21 23.14 4.16 -15.53
CA LEU A 21 24.11 3.77 -16.57
C LEU A 21 23.58 2.64 -17.46
N VAL A 22 23.01 1.59 -16.88
CA VAL A 22 22.42 0.47 -17.65
C VAL A 22 21.28 0.96 -18.54
N ALA A 23 20.39 1.81 -18.01
CA ALA A 23 19.31 2.40 -18.79
C ALA A 23 19.85 3.23 -19.98
N LEU A 24 20.86 4.07 -19.73
CA LEU A 24 21.50 4.88 -20.78
C LEU A 24 22.16 4.02 -21.86
N VAL A 25 22.87 2.95 -21.47
CA VAL A 25 23.48 2.01 -22.41
C VAL A 25 22.42 1.32 -23.26
N ALA A 26 21.34 0.82 -22.64
CA ALA A 26 20.25 0.19 -23.36
C ALA A 26 19.57 1.15 -24.36
N MET A 27 19.28 2.38 -23.94
CA MET A 27 18.75 3.43 -24.81
C MET A 27 19.68 3.73 -25.99
N ALA A 28 20.98 3.87 -25.74
CA ALA A 28 21.98 4.13 -26.77
C ALA A 28 22.06 2.97 -27.79
N LEU A 29 22.02 1.72 -27.32
CA LEU A 29 22.02 0.53 -28.18
C LEU A 29 20.77 0.48 -29.09
N ILE A 30 19.59 0.81 -28.56
CA ILE A 30 18.34 0.86 -29.33
C ILE A 30 18.44 1.93 -30.43
N VAL A 31 18.86 3.15 -30.07
CA VAL A 31 19.02 4.26 -31.05
C VAL A 31 20.05 3.91 -32.11
N ALA A 32 21.18 3.30 -31.71
CA ALA A 32 22.23 2.88 -32.65
C ALA A 32 21.76 1.75 -33.59
N TYR A 33 21.00 0.78 -33.08
CA TYR A 33 20.41 -0.27 -33.90
C TYR A 33 19.42 0.31 -34.91
N GLU A 34 18.51 1.16 -34.44
CA GLU A 34 17.51 1.81 -35.28
C GLU A 34 18.15 2.69 -36.37
N GLY A 35 19.15 3.50 -36.00
CA GLY A 35 19.88 4.33 -36.97
C GLY A 35 20.66 3.51 -38.01
N ARG A 36 21.20 2.34 -37.64
CA ARG A 36 21.78 1.40 -38.61
C ARG A 36 20.71 0.83 -39.54
N HIS A 37 19.54 0.46 -39.02
CA HIS A 37 18.44 -0.06 -39.80
C HIS A 37 17.95 0.96 -40.86
N PHE A 38 17.65 2.20 -40.48
CA PHE A 38 17.18 3.21 -41.43
C PHE A 38 18.24 3.68 -42.43
N ARG A 39 19.53 3.66 -42.07
CA ARG A 39 20.61 3.91 -43.04
C ARG A 39 20.67 2.84 -44.13
N LYS A 40 20.46 1.57 -43.79
CA LYS A 40 20.39 0.49 -44.79
C LYS A 40 19.21 0.65 -45.75
N LEU A 41 18.12 1.29 -45.31
CA LEU A 41 16.95 1.59 -46.12
C LEU A 41 17.07 2.90 -46.93
N GLY A 42 18.22 3.59 -46.88
CA GLY A 42 18.38 4.90 -47.54
C GLY A 42 17.67 6.07 -46.82
N LEU A 43 17.13 5.84 -45.62
CA LEU A 43 16.32 6.81 -44.85
C LEU A 43 17.08 7.43 -43.68
N GLY A 44 18.41 7.37 -43.68
CA GLY A 44 19.23 7.80 -42.53
C GLY A 44 19.08 9.28 -42.16
N SER A 45 19.11 10.19 -43.14
CA SER A 45 18.95 11.63 -42.90
C SER A 45 17.53 12.00 -42.45
N PRO A 46 16.45 11.54 -43.12
CA PRO A 46 15.08 11.70 -42.64
C PRO A 46 14.86 11.15 -41.22
N TRP A 47 15.39 9.97 -40.91
CA TRP A 47 15.31 9.36 -39.57
C TRP A 47 15.95 10.26 -38.51
N LEU A 48 17.18 10.74 -38.75
CA LEU A 48 17.90 11.56 -37.78
C LEU A 48 17.16 12.87 -37.50
N LYS A 49 16.65 13.53 -38.54
CA LYS A 49 15.84 14.76 -38.40
C LYS A 49 14.62 14.53 -37.52
N LEU A 50 13.86 13.45 -37.77
CA LEU A 50 12.67 13.14 -36.98
C LEU A 50 13.04 12.76 -35.53
N ARG A 51 14.12 12.01 -35.32
CA ARG A 51 14.56 11.59 -33.98
C ARG A 51 15.04 12.77 -33.13
N VAL A 52 15.73 13.74 -33.72
CA VAL A 52 16.06 15.01 -33.04
C VAL A 52 14.78 15.80 -32.73
N ALA A 53 13.83 15.83 -33.67
CA ALA A 53 12.54 16.49 -33.46
C ALA A 53 11.65 15.80 -32.39
N THR A 54 11.89 14.54 -32.03
CA THR A 54 11.16 13.87 -30.94
C THR A 54 11.28 14.63 -29.61
N LEU A 55 12.39 15.31 -29.34
CA LEU A 55 12.58 16.08 -28.09
C LEU A 55 11.60 17.27 -27.97
N PRO A 56 11.56 18.22 -28.92
CA PRO A 56 10.57 19.30 -28.88
C PRO A 56 9.13 18.79 -29.01
N ILE A 57 8.88 17.71 -29.78
CA ILE A 57 7.55 17.09 -29.85
C ILE A 57 7.11 16.58 -28.46
N MET A 58 8.02 15.92 -27.73
CA MET A 58 7.75 15.45 -26.37
C MET A 58 7.44 16.62 -25.42
N ALA A 59 8.22 17.70 -25.48
CA ALA A 59 7.99 18.90 -24.68
C ALA A 59 6.62 19.52 -24.97
N LEU A 60 6.24 19.65 -26.25
CA LEU A 60 4.93 20.15 -26.65
C LEU A 60 3.78 19.23 -26.20
N THR A 61 3.98 17.92 -26.26
CA THR A 61 3.01 16.94 -25.78
C THR A 61 2.77 17.10 -24.27
N ILE A 62 3.85 17.17 -23.48
CA ILE A 62 3.77 17.40 -22.02
C ILE A 62 3.10 18.74 -21.72
N ALA A 63 3.46 19.81 -22.45
CA ALA A 63 2.86 21.12 -22.28
C ALA A 63 1.35 21.12 -22.58
N ALA A 64 0.93 20.44 -23.64
CA ALA A 64 -0.50 20.30 -23.98
C ALA A 64 -1.28 19.54 -22.90
N MET A 65 -0.71 18.43 -22.40
CA MET A 65 -1.32 17.66 -21.32
C MET A 65 -1.42 18.46 -20.03
N TYR A 66 -0.32 19.10 -19.61
CA TYR A 66 -0.27 19.91 -18.40
C TYR A 66 -1.19 21.13 -18.50
N GLY A 67 -1.20 21.82 -19.65
CA GLY A 67 -2.10 22.95 -19.91
C GLY A 67 -3.56 22.56 -19.78
N THR A 68 -3.94 21.37 -20.27
CA THR A 68 -5.31 20.86 -20.11
C THR A 68 -5.65 20.62 -18.64
N PHE A 69 -4.71 20.10 -17.86
CA PHE A 69 -4.90 19.88 -16.42
C PHE A 69 -5.05 21.20 -15.65
N VAL A 70 -4.20 22.20 -15.95
CA VAL A 70 -4.28 23.54 -15.34
C VAL A 70 -5.59 24.24 -15.72
N ALA A 71 -6.01 24.16 -16.97
CA ALA A 71 -7.21 24.82 -17.47
C ALA A 71 -8.50 24.25 -16.88
N THR A 72 -8.53 22.95 -16.58
CA THR A 72 -9.73 22.29 -16.07
C THR A 72 -9.90 22.44 -14.56
N GLY A 73 -8.83 22.68 -13.80
CA GLY A 73 -8.89 23.02 -12.36
C GLY A 73 -9.52 21.94 -11.46
N VAL A 74 -9.75 20.73 -11.98
CA VAL A 74 -10.49 19.67 -11.31
C VAL A 74 -9.63 19.03 -10.21
N ARG A 75 -10.25 18.73 -9.06
CA ARG A 75 -9.60 18.13 -7.89
C ARG A 75 -10.33 16.85 -7.47
N GLY A 76 -9.63 15.97 -6.76
CA GLY A 76 -10.21 14.71 -6.27
C GLY A 76 -10.38 13.67 -7.38
N MET A 77 -11.39 12.79 -7.25
CA MET A 77 -11.60 11.65 -8.15
C MET A 77 -11.92 12.06 -9.59
N GLU A 78 -12.61 13.18 -9.79
CA GLU A 78 -12.88 13.72 -11.12
C GLU A 78 -11.58 14.15 -11.84
N GLY A 79 -10.60 14.66 -11.08
CA GLY A 79 -9.30 15.03 -11.63
C GLY A 79 -8.53 13.83 -12.16
N LEU A 80 -8.71 12.65 -11.56
CA LEU A 80 -8.13 11.40 -12.05
C LEU A 80 -8.77 10.96 -13.38
N ALA A 81 -10.09 11.06 -13.50
CA ALA A 81 -10.79 10.76 -14.74
C ALA A 81 -10.34 11.69 -15.89
N VAL A 82 -10.23 12.99 -15.61
CA VAL A 82 -9.68 13.98 -16.56
C VAL A 82 -8.23 13.65 -16.92
N ALA A 83 -7.40 13.29 -15.94
CA ALA A 83 -6.01 12.89 -16.19
C ALA A 83 -5.93 11.69 -17.14
N TYR A 84 -6.75 10.66 -16.96
CA TYR A 84 -6.80 9.52 -17.87
C TYR A 84 -7.27 9.91 -19.26
N LEU A 85 -8.32 10.72 -19.37
CA LEU A 85 -8.82 11.19 -20.66
C LEU A 85 -7.74 11.97 -21.41
N VAL A 86 -7.06 12.91 -20.76
CA VAL A 86 -5.95 13.68 -21.34
C VAL A 86 -4.78 12.78 -21.75
N LEU A 87 -4.41 11.83 -20.89
CA LEU A 87 -3.31 10.89 -21.16
C LEU A 87 -3.61 9.94 -22.32
N LEU A 88 -4.86 9.49 -22.47
CA LEU A 88 -5.25 8.50 -23.49
C LEU A 88 -5.69 9.14 -24.81
N THR A 89 -5.98 10.44 -24.84
CA THR A 89 -6.45 11.13 -26.05
C THR A 89 -5.50 12.25 -26.48
N VAL A 90 -5.40 13.33 -25.69
CA VAL A 90 -4.61 14.52 -26.02
C VAL A 90 -3.14 14.17 -26.22
N GLY A 91 -2.55 13.43 -25.28
CA GLY A 91 -1.14 13.01 -25.35
C GLY A 91 -0.81 12.27 -26.66
N PRO A 92 -1.46 11.14 -26.96
CA PRO A 92 -1.24 10.39 -28.20
C PRO A 92 -1.53 11.21 -29.46
N LEU A 93 -2.61 12.00 -29.48
CA LEU A 93 -2.98 12.79 -30.66
C LEU A 93 -1.91 13.83 -30.98
N VAL A 94 -1.44 14.57 -29.99
CA VAL A 94 -0.37 15.56 -30.16
C VAL A 94 0.96 14.87 -30.53
N TYR A 95 1.33 13.83 -29.77
CA TYR A 95 2.61 13.15 -29.96
C TYR A 95 2.74 12.50 -31.34
N PHE A 96 1.79 11.63 -31.71
CA PHE A 96 1.82 10.92 -33.00
C PHE A 96 1.49 11.86 -34.16
N GLY A 97 0.60 12.84 -33.96
CA GLY A 97 0.26 13.84 -34.98
C GLY A 97 1.47 14.68 -35.39
N LEU A 98 2.25 15.18 -34.41
CA LEU A 98 3.45 15.94 -34.69
C LEU A 98 4.57 15.09 -35.29
N HIS A 99 4.75 13.84 -34.84
CA HIS A 99 5.70 12.91 -35.47
C HIS A 99 5.35 12.63 -36.93
N TRP A 100 4.05 12.48 -37.23
CA TRP A 100 3.58 12.31 -38.60
C TRP A 100 3.85 13.57 -39.45
N LEU A 101 3.54 14.76 -38.94
CA LEU A 101 3.75 16.02 -39.66
C LEU A 101 5.23 16.25 -39.99
N VAL A 102 6.11 16.17 -38.99
CA VAL A 102 7.56 16.33 -39.18
C VAL A 102 8.12 15.21 -40.04
N GLY A 103 7.65 13.99 -39.86
CA GLY A 103 8.03 12.85 -40.68
C GLY A 103 7.69 13.06 -42.16
N ARG A 104 6.47 13.55 -42.47
CA ARG A 104 6.06 13.90 -43.83
C ARG A 104 6.96 14.99 -44.42
N MET A 105 7.30 16.03 -43.66
CA MET A 105 8.23 17.09 -44.10
C MET A 105 9.64 16.55 -44.37
N ALA A 106 10.04 15.48 -43.68
CA ALA A 106 11.31 14.80 -43.88
C ALA A 106 11.27 13.74 -45.01
N GLY A 107 10.11 13.52 -45.66
CA GLY A 107 9.94 12.52 -46.71
C GLY A 107 9.67 11.08 -46.22
N LEU A 108 9.26 10.91 -44.96
CA LEU A 108 8.93 9.61 -44.38
C LEU A 108 7.45 9.25 -44.60
N SER A 109 7.17 7.95 -44.70
CA SER A 109 5.80 7.43 -44.74
C SER A 109 5.14 7.46 -43.36
N ARG A 110 3.80 7.40 -43.33
CA ARG A 110 3.02 7.36 -42.07
C ARG A 110 3.48 6.23 -41.14
N GLY A 111 3.69 5.03 -41.70
CA GLY A 111 4.12 3.86 -40.94
C GLY A 111 5.50 4.03 -40.34
N VAL A 112 6.45 4.61 -41.08
CA VAL A 112 7.80 4.87 -40.58
C VAL A 112 7.79 5.93 -39.47
N SER A 113 7.03 7.02 -39.63
CA SER A 113 6.88 8.03 -38.58
C SER A 113 6.24 7.47 -37.32
N ALA A 114 5.21 6.62 -37.46
CA ALA A 114 4.56 5.96 -36.33
C ALA A 114 5.51 5.00 -35.60
N TRP A 115 6.33 4.24 -36.33
CA TRP A 115 7.36 3.37 -35.75
C TRP A 115 8.41 4.16 -34.96
N ILE A 116 8.91 5.27 -35.51
CA ILE A 116 9.88 6.14 -34.84
C ILE A 116 9.26 6.77 -33.58
N ALA A 117 7.99 7.19 -33.64
CA ALA A 117 7.25 7.70 -32.48
C ALA A 117 7.11 6.63 -31.39
N PHE A 118 6.66 5.41 -31.76
CA PHE A 118 6.48 4.31 -30.82
C PHE A 118 7.79 3.89 -30.14
N SER A 119 8.86 3.71 -30.91
CA SER A 119 10.18 3.42 -30.36
C SER A 119 10.71 4.56 -29.47
N GLY A 120 10.37 5.81 -29.78
CA GLY A 120 10.66 6.96 -28.92
C GLY A 120 9.98 6.87 -27.56
N LEU A 121 8.72 6.43 -27.50
CA LEU A 121 8.00 6.18 -26.25
C LEU A 121 8.61 5.02 -25.46
N LEU A 122 9.01 3.93 -26.12
CA LEU A 122 9.69 2.81 -25.45
C LEU A 122 11.01 3.25 -24.80
N ILE A 123 11.81 4.05 -25.51
CA ILE A 123 13.06 4.60 -24.99
C ILE A 123 12.77 5.53 -23.80
N ALA A 124 11.77 6.41 -23.90
CA ALA A 124 11.41 7.33 -22.82
C ALA A 124 10.82 6.61 -21.59
N GLY A 125 10.08 5.51 -21.79
CA GLY A 125 9.48 4.71 -20.73
C GLY A 125 10.43 3.72 -20.06
N MET A 126 11.61 3.48 -20.64
CA MET A 126 12.57 2.50 -20.12
C MET A 126 13.13 2.87 -18.73
N PRO A 127 13.58 4.11 -18.46
CA PRO A 127 14.06 4.48 -17.12
C PRO A 127 13.03 4.25 -15.99
N PRO A 128 11.78 4.74 -16.08
CA PRO A 128 10.81 4.48 -15.00
C PRO A 128 10.42 3.00 -14.90
N ALA A 129 10.38 2.25 -16.01
CA ALA A 129 10.10 0.81 -15.96
C ALA A 129 11.21 0.03 -15.23
N ILE A 130 12.48 0.28 -15.57
CA ILE A 130 13.63 -0.35 -14.91
C ILE A 130 13.68 0.07 -13.43
N GLY A 131 13.49 1.36 -13.15
CA GLY A 131 13.46 1.89 -11.80
C GLY A 131 12.36 1.24 -10.95
N GLY A 132 11.15 1.09 -11.50
CA GLY A 132 10.03 0.45 -10.81
C GLY A 132 10.30 -1.02 -10.46
N VAL A 133 10.80 -1.81 -11.41
CA VAL A 133 11.14 -3.22 -11.19
C VAL A 133 12.24 -3.38 -10.14
N LEU A 134 13.30 -2.57 -10.22
CA LEU A 134 14.41 -2.63 -9.27
C LEU A 134 13.99 -2.15 -7.87
N MET A 135 13.13 -1.14 -7.79
CA MET A 135 12.65 -0.64 -6.51
C MET A 135 11.78 -1.68 -5.79
N GLN A 136 10.94 -2.42 -6.52
CA GLN A 136 10.14 -3.50 -5.95
C GLN A 136 10.99 -4.70 -5.50
N THR A 137 11.87 -5.18 -6.38
CA THR A 137 12.62 -6.43 -6.13
C THR A 137 13.85 -6.21 -5.24
N LEU A 138 14.71 -5.29 -5.65
CA LEU A 138 15.98 -5.03 -4.96
C LEU A 138 15.78 -4.15 -3.74
N GLY A 139 14.85 -3.20 -3.77
CA GLY A 139 14.51 -2.36 -2.62
C GLY A 139 14.01 -3.17 -1.43
N ALA A 140 13.09 -4.12 -1.66
CA ALA A 140 12.61 -5.02 -0.62
C ALA A 140 13.72 -5.91 -0.04
N HIS A 141 14.57 -6.51 -0.91
CA HIS A 141 15.69 -7.32 -0.46
C HIS A 141 16.77 -6.52 0.28
N LEU A 142 17.12 -5.33 -0.19
CA LEU A 142 18.08 -4.46 0.47
C LEU A 142 17.54 -3.95 1.80
N HIS A 143 16.24 -3.64 1.90
CA HIS A 143 15.61 -3.35 3.19
C HIS A 143 15.65 -4.55 4.13
N ALA A 144 15.32 -5.75 3.65
CA ALA A 144 15.37 -6.96 4.46
C ALA A 144 16.80 -7.28 4.96
N MET A 145 17.84 -7.05 4.12
CA MET A 145 19.23 -7.26 4.52
C MET A 145 19.74 -6.17 5.47
N ARG A 146 19.44 -4.91 5.18
CA ARG A 146 19.88 -3.76 5.99
C ARG A 146 19.21 -3.73 7.37
N ASN A 147 17.96 -4.18 7.43
CA ASN A 147 17.17 -4.25 8.65
C ASN A 147 17.12 -5.69 9.18
N ARG A 148 18.06 -6.56 8.77
CA ARG A 148 18.13 -7.91 9.32
C ARG A 148 18.41 -7.74 10.82
N PRO A 149 17.50 -8.17 11.71
CA PRO A 149 17.73 -8.05 13.13
C PRO A 149 18.99 -8.84 13.48
N PRO A 150 19.80 -8.37 14.46
CA PRO A 150 20.90 -9.15 14.97
C PRO A 150 20.42 -10.54 15.42
N PRO A 151 21.32 -11.54 15.48
CA PRO A 151 20.99 -12.86 16.00
C PRO A 151 20.26 -12.72 17.33
N ASP A 152 19.09 -13.30 17.41
CA ASP A 152 18.24 -13.18 18.59
C ASP A 152 18.80 -14.06 19.72
N THR A 153 19.49 -13.41 20.66
CA THR A 153 20.12 -14.05 21.82
C THR A 153 19.20 -14.11 23.04
N THR A 154 17.95 -13.64 22.92
CA THR A 154 16.99 -13.69 24.04
C THR A 154 16.73 -15.15 24.43
N PRO A 155 16.91 -15.53 25.72
CA PRO A 155 16.71 -16.89 26.17
C PRO A 155 15.28 -17.38 25.91
N GLU A 156 15.17 -18.57 25.34
CA GLU A 156 13.88 -19.24 25.17
C GLU A 156 13.38 -19.79 26.51
N ALA A 157 12.08 -19.63 26.75
CA ALA A 157 11.39 -20.12 27.93
C ALA A 157 9.95 -20.56 27.55
N PRO A 158 9.32 -21.44 28.34
CA PRO A 158 7.90 -21.75 28.17
C PRO A 158 7.04 -20.48 28.21
N SER A 159 5.99 -20.44 27.39
CA SER A 159 5.07 -19.30 27.41
C SER A 159 4.39 -19.20 28.77
N PRO A 160 4.43 -18.02 29.43
CA PRO A 160 3.65 -17.78 30.65
C PRO A 160 2.18 -17.44 30.33
N TYR A 161 1.84 -17.22 29.06
CA TYR A 161 0.51 -16.83 28.63
C TYR A 161 -0.43 -18.02 28.55
N THR A 162 -1.69 -17.78 28.89
CA THR A 162 -2.77 -18.76 28.72
C THR A 162 -3.74 -18.28 27.66
N GLN A 163 -4.19 -19.18 26.79
CA GLN A 163 -5.21 -18.83 25.79
C GLN A 163 -6.56 -18.74 26.49
N ALA A 164 -7.00 -17.51 26.78
CA ALA A 164 -8.23 -17.24 27.52
C ALA A 164 -9.48 -17.41 26.64
N ALA A 165 -9.38 -17.06 25.35
CA ALA A 165 -10.48 -17.20 24.41
C ALA A 165 -9.99 -17.48 22.99
N ALA A 166 -10.77 -18.24 22.23
CA ALA A 166 -10.59 -18.40 20.78
C ALA A 166 -11.96 -18.56 20.10
N ARG A 167 -12.26 -17.70 19.14
CA ARG A 167 -13.55 -17.62 18.45
C ARG A 167 -13.35 -17.67 16.94
N ARG A 168 -14.33 -18.23 16.23
CA ARG A 168 -14.45 -18.15 14.77
C ARG A 168 -15.57 -17.19 14.45
N LEU A 169 -15.26 -16.17 13.68
CA LEU A 169 -16.15 -15.08 13.34
C LEU A 169 -16.32 -15.01 11.84
N VAL A 170 -17.51 -14.70 11.35
CA VAL A 170 -17.77 -14.44 9.93
C VAL A 170 -18.24 -13.01 9.75
N LEU A 171 -17.67 -12.33 8.78
CA LEU A 171 -18.07 -10.99 8.36
C LEU A 171 -19.29 -11.06 7.41
N PRO A 172 -20.08 -9.98 7.27
CA PRO A 172 -21.21 -9.89 6.33
C PRO A 172 -20.94 -10.47 4.92
N ASP A 173 -19.73 -10.27 4.38
CA ASP A 173 -19.32 -10.78 3.06
C ASP A 173 -18.74 -12.22 3.09
N LYS A 174 -19.07 -13.00 4.13
CA LYS A 174 -18.63 -14.39 4.36
C LYS A 174 -17.13 -14.60 4.62
N PHE A 175 -16.38 -13.54 4.93
CA PHE A 175 -14.98 -13.66 5.33
C PHE A 175 -14.86 -14.20 6.75
N GLU A 176 -14.21 -15.36 6.91
CA GLU A 176 -13.96 -15.95 8.24
C GLU A 176 -12.69 -15.35 8.87
N LEU A 177 -12.81 -14.95 10.14
CA LEU A 177 -11.74 -14.45 11.00
C LEU A 177 -11.62 -15.34 12.24
N TRP A 178 -10.39 -15.54 12.70
CA TRP A 178 -10.09 -16.14 13.99
C TRP A 178 -9.71 -15.04 14.96
N ALA A 179 -10.45 -14.95 16.07
CA ALA A 179 -10.13 -14.06 17.17
C ALA A 179 -9.55 -14.87 18.32
N VAL A 180 -8.28 -14.69 18.63
CA VAL A 180 -7.58 -15.40 19.71
C VAL A 180 -7.06 -14.40 20.74
N HIS A 181 -7.27 -14.71 22.01
CA HIS A 181 -6.82 -13.89 23.14
C HIS A 181 -5.91 -14.73 24.03
N TRP A 182 -4.68 -14.26 24.19
CA TRP A 182 -3.74 -14.76 25.17
C TRP A 182 -3.61 -13.77 26.32
N GLN A 183 -3.92 -14.25 27.51
CA GLN A 183 -3.89 -13.47 28.74
C GLN A 183 -2.54 -13.60 29.42
N ALA A 184 -1.98 -12.45 29.82
CA ALA A 184 -0.74 -12.38 30.60
C ALA A 184 -1.02 -12.62 32.09
N PRO A 185 -0.18 -13.40 32.79
CA PRO A 185 -0.14 -13.37 34.24
C PRO A 185 0.30 -12.00 34.77
N ALA A 186 0.00 -11.73 36.04
CA ALA A 186 0.45 -10.50 36.70
C ALA A 186 1.99 -10.35 36.65
N GLY A 187 2.46 -9.15 36.33
CA GLY A 187 3.89 -8.85 36.25
C GLY A 187 4.58 -9.26 34.93
N ILE A 188 3.88 -9.96 34.04
CA ILE A 188 4.37 -10.25 32.68
C ILE A 188 3.92 -9.14 31.72
N ARG A 189 4.80 -8.70 30.83
CA ARG A 189 4.47 -7.73 29.77
C ARG A 189 5.10 -8.12 28.45
N VAL A 190 4.35 -8.04 27.35
CA VAL A 190 4.93 -8.16 26.00
C VAL A 190 5.86 -6.99 25.72
N SER A 191 7.06 -7.28 25.23
CA SER A 191 8.00 -6.27 24.76
C SER A 191 8.01 -6.13 23.24
N ARG A 192 7.88 -7.27 22.53
CA ARG A 192 7.88 -7.39 21.07
C ARG A 192 7.15 -8.66 20.64
N VAL A 193 6.53 -8.64 19.48
CA VAL A 193 6.04 -9.84 18.79
C VAL A 193 6.59 -9.84 17.37
N ALA A 194 7.22 -10.94 16.96
CA ALA A 194 7.54 -11.19 15.57
C ALA A 194 6.57 -12.23 15.00
N LEU A 195 6.13 -12.03 13.77
CA LEU A 195 5.17 -12.87 13.08
C LEU A 195 5.86 -13.53 11.89
N GLU A 196 5.77 -14.85 11.80
CA GLU A 196 6.32 -15.63 10.69
C GLU A 196 5.20 -16.35 9.94
N THR A 197 5.13 -16.10 8.63
CA THR A 197 4.19 -16.74 7.72
C THR A 197 4.87 -17.05 6.41
N GLN A 198 4.75 -18.31 5.94
CA GLN A 198 5.35 -18.76 4.67
C GLN A 198 6.86 -18.44 4.54
N GLY A 199 7.61 -18.54 5.64
CA GLY A 199 9.04 -18.23 5.68
C GLY A 199 9.40 -16.74 5.64
N VAL A 200 8.39 -15.85 5.61
CA VAL A 200 8.59 -14.41 5.77
C VAL A 200 8.33 -14.05 7.23
N ARG A 201 9.34 -13.45 7.86
CA ARG A 201 9.29 -12.97 9.25
C ARG A 201 9.21 -11.45 9.28
N VAL A 202 8.18 -10.94 9.96
CA VAL A 202 7.98 -9.52 10.24
C VAL A 202 8.24 -9.28 11.72
N GLU A 203 9.16 -8.37 12.01
CA GLU A 203 9.52 -8.00 13.38
C GLU A 203 8.59 -6.94 13.96
N ASP A 204 8.39 -7.00 15.29
CA ASP A 204 7.66 -6.03 16.11
C ASP A 204 6.27 -5.61 15.60
N VAL A 205 5.46 -6.60 15.22
CA VAL A 205 4.07 -6.40 14.83
C VAL A 205 3.19 -5.87 15.98
N SER A 206 3.68 -5.94 17.22
CA SER A 206 3.02 -5.40 18.41
C SER A 206 3.02 -3.87 18.49
N ARG A 207 3.98 -3.19 17.84
CA ARG A 207 4.13 -1.72 17.88
C ARG A 207 3.76 -1.02 16.57
N GLY A 208 3.62 -1.78 15.49
CA GLY A 208 3.20 -1.25 14.19
C GLY A 208 1.68 -1.20 14.02
N ASP A 209 1.22 -0.55 12.96
CA ASP A 209 -0.18 -0.58 12.50
C ASP A 209 -0.50 -1.91 11.79
N PHE A 210 -0.14 -3.03 12.42
CA PHE A 210 -0.36 -4.35 11.85
C PHE A 210 -1.85 -4.71 11.96
N SER A 211 -2.42 -5.20 10.87
CA SER A 211 -3.88 -5.38 10.76
C SER A 211 -4.43 -6.59 11.50
N THR A 212 -3.57 -7.47 12.01
CA THR A 212 -3.98 -8.76 12.55
C THR A 212 -3.60 -8.99 14.01
N LEU A 213 -2.85 -8.11 14.65
CA LEU A 213 -2.39 -8.27 16.03
C LEU A 213 -2.47 -6.96 16.79
N CYS A 214 -2.92 -7.01 18.04
CA CYS A 214 -2.86 -5.88 18.95
C CYS A 214 -2.59 -6.32 20.38
N VAL A 215 -2.09 -5.38 21.20
CA VAL A 215 -1.72 -5.59 22.60
C VAL A 215 -2.52 -4.63 23.47
N HIS A 216 -3.05 -5.15 24.57
CA HIS A 216 -3.77 -4.36 25.57
C HIS A 216 -3.28 -4.72 26.97
N GLY A 217 -2.57 -3.78 27.61
CA GLY A 217 -1.85 -4.05 28.84
C GLY A 217 -0.77 -5.10 28.61
N GLY A 218 -0.90 -6.26 29.26
CA GLY A 218 -0.04 -7.42 29.03
C GLY A 218 -0.56 -8.37 27.95
N ASP A 219 -1.83 -8.29 27.59
CA ASP A 219 -2.51 -9.32 26.79
C ASP A 219 -2.24 -9.17 25.30
N VAL A 220 -2.24 -10.30 24.59
CA VAL A 220 -2.07 -10.36 23.13
C VAL A 220 -3.37 -10.80 22.50
N HIS A 221 -3.84 -10.01 21.54
CA HIS A 221 -5.03 -10.30 20.74
C HIS A 221 -4.63 -10.47 19.28
N LEU A 222 -5.10 -11.55 18.67
CA LEU A 222 -4.90 -11.84 17.26
C LEU A 222 -6.27 -11.88 16.57
N LEU A 223 -6.38 -11.15 15.48
CA LEU A 223 -7.50 -11.19 14.55
C LEU A 223 -6.97 -11.65 13.19
N TRP A 224 -7.08 -12.94 12.90
CA TRP A 224 -6.42 -13.58 11.77
C TRP A 224 -7.43 -14.02 10.70
N PRO A 225 -7.23 -13.70 9.40
CA PRO A 225 -8.09 -14.24 8.35
C PRO A 225 -7.90 -15.75 8.19
N ALA A 226 -8.99 -16.54 8.23
CA ALA A 226 -8.94 -18.01 8.21
C ALA A 226 -8.34 -18.58 6.91
N GLU A 227 -8.43 -17.84 5.81
CA GLU A 227 -7.88 -18.21 4.49
C GLU A 227 -6.36 -18.04 4.42
N ARG A 228 -5.74 -17.33 5.38
CA ARG A 228 -4.29 -17.13 5.38
C ARG A 228 -3.58 -18.30 6.07
N PRO A 229 -2.38 -18.66 5.60
CA PRO A 229 -1.53 -19.63 6.27
C PRO A 229 -1.37 -19.28 7.74
N VAL A 230 -1.49 -20.29 8.60
CA VAL A 230 -1.44 -20.12 10.06
C VAL A 230 -0.06 -19.56 10.46
N PRO A 231 -0.01 -18.46 11.23
CA PRO A 231 1.25 -17.83 11.58
C PRO A 231 1.92 -18.55 12.75
N THR A 232 3.25 -18.50 12.76
CA THR A 232 4.05 -18.73 13.98
C THR A 232 4.36 -17.39 14.59
N LEU A 233 4.09 -17.21 15.88
CA LEU A 233 4.42 -16.00 16.61
C LEU A 233 5.65 -16.25 17.48
N GLN A 234 6.62 -15.35 17.40
CA GLN A 234 7.74 -15.28 18.32
C GLN A 234 7.47 -14.13 19.29
N VAL A 235 7.07 -14.46 20.51
CA VAL A 235 6.66 -13.47 21.52
C VAL A 235 7.79 -13.25 22.50
N TYR A 236 8.20 -11.99 22.61
CA TYR A 236 9.17 -11.52 23.60
C TYR A 236 8.41 -10.86 24.73
N TRP A 237 8.74 -11.26 25.95
CA TRP A 237 8.06 -10.78 27.14
C TRP A 237 9.08 -10.55 28.25
N LYS A 238 8.76 -9.60 29.12
CA LYS A 238 9.53 -9.30 30.33
C LYS A 238 8.77 -9.82 31.54
N ASP A 239 9.48 -10.48 32.44
CA ASP A 239 8.94 -10.84 33.75
C ASP A 239 8.93 -9.65 34.72
N ALA A 240 8.48 -9.89 35.95
CA ALA A 240 8.42 -8.88 37.01
C ALA A 240 9.81 -8.32 37.39
N SER A 241 10.90 -9.05 37.10
CA SER A 241 12.28 -8.59 37.31
C SER A 241 12.80 -7.72 36.15
N GLY A 242 12.04 -7.64 35.05
CA GLY A 242 12.44 -6.96 33.82
C GLY A 242 13.30 -7.82 32.89
N THR A 243 13.53 -9.08 33.23
CA THR A 243 14.29 -10.02 32.40
C THR A 243 13.48 -10.40 31.17
N GLU A 244 14.08 -10.22 29.99
CA GLU A 244 13.42 -10.55 28.73
C GLU A 244 13.62 -12.03 28.37
N ARG A 245 12.53 -12.66 27.93
CA ARG A 245 12.46 -14.04 27.51
C ARG A 245 11.70 -14.13 26.18
N ARG A 246 11.90 -15.21 25.46
CA ARG A 246 11.19 -15.52 24.22
C ARG A 246 10.42 -16.82 24.33
N SER A 247 9.25 -16.87 23.71
CA SER A 247 8.49 -18.10 23.51
C SER A 247 7.90 -18.17 22.11
N THR A 248 7.93 -19.35 21.49
CA THR A 248 7.32 -19.61 20.18
C THR A 248 5.88 -20.07 20.37
N TRP A 249 4.91 -19.39 19.76
CA TRP A 249 3.49 -19.74 19.79
C TRP A 249 3.02 -20.13 18.40
N THR A 250 2.47 -21.33 18.28
CA THR A 250 1.79 -21.76 17.06
C THR A 250 0.31 -21.47 17.22
N VAL A 251 -0.22 -20.58 16.39
CA VAL A 251 -1.67 -20.33 16.35
C VAL A 251 -2.34 -21.60 15.84
N ARG A 252 -3.53 -21.93 16.36
CA ARG A 252 -4.34 -23.05 15.86
C ARG A 252 -5.70 -22.52 15.46
N ALA A 253 -6.29 -23.14 14.43
CA ALA A 253 -7.68 -22.89 14.08
C ALA A 253 -8.56 -23.16 15.32
N PRO A 254 -9.40 -22.21 15.77
CA PRO A 254 -10.28 -22.45 16.90
C PRO A 254 -11.30 -23.55 16.57
N ALA A 255 -11.58 -24.45 17.51
CA ALA A 255 -12.59 -25.50 17.31
C ALA A 255 -14.04 -25.02 17.48
N ALA A 256 -14.25 -23.73 17.80
CA ALA A 256 -15.56 -23.15 18.06
C ALA A 256 -16.46 -23.13 16.81
N ALA A 257 -17.77 -23.02 17.05
CA ALA A 257 -18.73 -22.71 15.99
C ALA A 257 -18.44 -21.33 15.38
N VAL A 258 -18.79 -21.16 14.11
CA VAL A 258 -18.67 -19.86 13.43
C VAL A 258 -19.81 -18.95 13.90
N GLU A 259 -19.46 -17.79 14.42
CA GLU A 259 -20.39 -16.76 14.88
C GLU A 259 -20.31 -15.54 13.96
N THR A 260 -21.35 -14.72 13.89
CA THR A 260 -21.28 -13.49 13.08
C THR A 260 -20.49 -12.42 13.85
N PHE A 261 -19.56 -11.74 13.17
CA PHE A 261 -18.96 -10.52 13.69
C PHE A 261 -19.99 -9.40 13.56
N GLU A 262 -20.61 -9.03 14.67
CA GLU A 262 -21.64 -7.98 14.71
C GLU A 262 -21.30 -6.96 15.80
N PRO A 263 -20.89 -5.73 15.43
CA PRO A 263 -20.75 -4.63 16.37
C PRO A 263 -22.11 -4.24 16.95
N ALA A 264 -22.19 -4.12 18.27
CA ALA A 264 -23.42 -3.67 18.92
C ALA A 264 -23.47 -2.14 18.94
N TRP A 265 -24.34 -1.56 18.13
CA TRP A 265 -24.60 -0.13 18.11
C TRP A 265 -25.46 0.31 19.29
N ARG A 266 -25.05 1.40 19.94
CA ARG A 266 -25.78 2.09 21.00
C ARG A 266 -25.89 3.57 20.62
N GLU A 267 -26.65 4.33 21.40
CA GLU A 267 -26.90 5.75 21.12
C GLU A 267 -25.60 6.57 21.02
N THR A 268 -24.64 6.32 21.91
CA THR A 268 -23.41 7.12 22.03
C THR A 268 -22.12 6.31 21.87
N GLU A 269 -22.21 5.00 21.64
CA GLU A 269 -21.06 4.11 21.50
C GLU A 269 -21.34 2.97 20.52
N VAL A 270 -20.28 2.40 19.95
CA VAL A 270 -20.33 1.09 19.28
C VAL A 270 -19.44 0.11 20.04
N VAL A 271 -19.96 -1.08 20.33
CA VAL A 271 -19.27 -2.10 21.12
C VAL A 271 -18.79 -3.22 20.19
N LEU A 272 -17.49 -3.49 20.22
CA LEU A 272 -16.88 -4.54 19.43
C LEU A 272 -17.05 -5.91 20.13
N PRO A 273 -17.36 -6.99 19.37
CA PRO A 273 -17.55 -8.32 19.95
C PRO A 273 -16.23 -8.96 20.41
N VAL A 274 -15.09 -8.51 19.89
CA VAL A 274 -13.74 -8.95 20.22
C VAL A 274 -12.76 -7.77 20.16
N ALA A 275 -11.55 -7.95 20.69
CA ALA A 275 -10.48 -6.98 20.50
C ALA A 275 -10.03 -6.94 19.04
N VAL A 276 -9.90 -5.74 18.49
CA VAL A 276 -9.54 -5.47 17.10
C VAL A 276 -8.36 -4.50 17.06
N PRO A 277 -7.35 -4.68 16.19
CA PRO A 277 -6.29 -3.69 16.02
C PRO A 277 -6.84 -2.33 15.59
N LYS A 278 -6.41 -1.24 16.24
CA LYS A 278 -7.00 0.09 15.97
C LYS A 278 -6.80 0.58 14.53
N GLY A 279 -5.68 0.19 13.92
CA GLY A 279 -5.33 0.57 12.55
C GLY A 279 -6.21 -0.05 11.46
N VAL A 280 -7.12 -0.98 11.80
CA VAL A 280 -8.08 -1.54 10.84
C VAL A 280 -9.48 -0.96 10.96
N LEU A 281 -9.77 -0.18 11.99
CA LEU A 281 -11.10 0.39 12.18
C LEU A 281 -11.16 1.85 11.73
N GLY A 282 -12.25 2.18 11.04
CA GLY A 282 -12.61 3.55 10.70
C GLY A 282 -14.09 3.80 10.93
N LEU A 283 -14.44 5.05 11.20
CA LEU A 283 -15.82 5.53 11.27
C LEU A 283 -16.10 6.39 10.04
N SER A 284 -17.33 6.35 9.52
CA SER A 284 -17.74 7.18 8.38
C SER A 284 -18.98 8.03 8.70
N TRP A 285 -18.98 9.27 8.19
CA TRP A 285 -20.05 10.26 8.33
C TRP A 285 -20.66 10.58 6.97
N ALA A 286 -21.99 10.69 6.94
CA ALA A 286 -22.73 11.07 5.75
C ALA A 286 -22.53 12.58 5.54
N ARG A 287 -22.42 13.00 4.28
CA ARG A 287 -22.27 14.42 3.96
C ARG A 287 -23.64 15.04 3.72
N PRO A 288 -23.99 16.15 4.41
CA PRO A 288 -25.23 16.88 4.13
C PRO A 288 -25.29 17.30 2.65
N GLY A 289 -26.41 16.99 1.98
CA GLY A 289 -26.63 17.34 0.57
C GLY A 289 -26.12 16.30 -0.45
N GLY A 290 -25.68 15.12 0.01
CA GLY A 290 -25.17 14.06 -0.86
C GLY A 290 -23.70 14.26 -1.24
N GLY A 291 -22.99 13.15 -1.48
CA GLY A 291 -21.57 13.15 -1.83
C GLY A 291 -20.80 12.01 -1.14
N SER A 292 -19.50 11.89 -1.42
CA SER A 292 -18.68 10.85 -0.81
C SER A 292 -18.60 11.03 0.72
N PRO A 293 -18.78 9.94 1.50
CA PRO A 293 -18.70 9.99 2.95
C PRO A 293 -17.30 10.38 3.41
N ILE A 294 -17.22 11.05 4.56
CA ILE A 294 -15.93 11.33 5.21
C ILE A 294 -15.61 10.17 6.14
N GLY A 295 -14.42 9.59 6.01
CA GLY A 295 -13.91 8.57 6.92
C GLY A 295 -12.87 9.15 7.88
N ASP A 296 -12.82 8.61 9.09
CA ASP A 296 -11.74 8.85 10.06
C ASP A 296 -11.32 7.53 10.69
N THR A 297 -10.03 7.35 10.97
CA THR A 297 -9.55 6.15 11.66
C THR A 297 -9.89 6.24 13.14
N VAL A 298 -10.15 5.09 13.76
CA VAL A 298 -10.37 5.03 15.22
C VAL A 298 -9.02 5.25 15.91
N GLN A 299 -8.73 6.50 16.26
CA GLN A 299 -7.51 6.88 16.99
C GLN A 299 -7.67 6.82 18.51
N GLN A 300 -8.90 6.67 19.02
CA GLN A 300 -9.12 6.46 20.44
C GLN A 300 -8.46 5.11 20.79
N SER A 301 -7.49 5.12 21.68
CA SER A 301 -6.93 3.92 22.29
C SER A 301 -6.46 4.29 23.69
N GLU A 302 -6.55 3.37 24.63
CA GLU A 302 -5.93 3.57 25.93
C GLU A 302 -4.42 3.77 25.78
N PRO A 303 -3.78 4.63 26.60
CA PRO A 303 -2.34 4.81 26.56
C PRO A 303 -1.60 3.47 26.65
N GLY A 304 -0.75 3.18 25.66
CA GLY A 304 0.00 1.92 25.59
C GLY A 304 -0.74 0.74 24.96
N SER A 305 -2.00 0.90 24.53
CA SER A 305 -2.72 -0.12 23.76
C SER A 305 -2.62 0.10 22.25
N THR A 306 -2.40 -0.99 21.52
CA THR A 306 -2.52 -1.02 20.05
C THR A 306 -3.88 -1.57 19.59
N CYS A 307 -4.72 -2.02 20.53
CA CYS A 307 -6.10 -2.39 20.25
C CYS A 307 -6.99 -1.15 20.19
N ALA A 308 -8.06 -1.24 19.40
CA ALA A 308 -9.18 -0.33 19.54
C ALA A 308 -9.86 -0.56 20.90
N PRO A 309 -10.40 0.49 21.53
CA PRO A 309 -11.29 0.38 22.67
C PRO A 309 -12.42 -0.57 22.33
N GLN A 310 -12.75 -1.48 23.24
CA GLN A 310 -13.88 -2.37 23.05
C GLN A 310 -15.20 -1.58 22.92
N ARG A 311 -15.25 -0.40 23.53
CA ARG A 311 -16.34 0.56 23.42
C ARG A 311 -15.82 1.83 22.77
N ILE A 312 -16.22 2.06 21.53
CA ILE A 312 -15.78 3.24 20.76
C ILE A 312 -16.84 4.32 20.94
N ALA A 313 -16.47 5.43 21.58
CA ALA A 313 -17.37 6.55 21.75
C ALA A 313 -17.66 7.21 20.39
N LEU A 314 -18.94 7.30 20.05
CA LEU A 314 -19.41 8.02 18.88
C LEU A 314 -19.35 9.51 19.19
N LYS A 315 -18.61 10.26 18.37
CA LYS A 315 -18.50 11.71 18.52
C LYS A 315 -19.03 12.37 17.27
N GLU A 316 -19.75 13.45 17.49
CA GLU A 316 -20.06 14.36 16.40
C GLU A 316 -18.76 14.96 15.88
N LYS A 317 -18.63 14.95 14.56
CA LYS A 317 -17.50 15.56 13.89
C LYS A 317 -18.00 16.23 12.63
N HIS A 318 -17.31 17.30 12.23
CA HIS A 318 -17.60 18.00 10.97
C HIS A 318 -19.03 18.59 10.87
N ASN A 319 -19.76 18.72 11.98
CA ASN A 319 -21.18 19.11 12.02
C ASN A 319 -22.10 18.15 11.24
N PHE A 320 -21.72 16.88 11.12
CA PHE A 320 -22.47 15.84 10.38
C PHE A 320 -23.20 14.86 11.29
N GLY A 321 -23.36 15.22 12.57
CA GLY A 321 -23.89 14.32 13.59
C GLY A 321 -22.95 13.15 13.88
N LEU A 322 -23.52 12.07 14.42
CA LEU A 322 -22.80 10.84 14.75
C LEU A 322 -22.48 10.03 13.48
N PRO A 323 -21.37 9.26 13.47
CA PRO A 323 -21.05 8.39 12.35
C PRO A 323 -22.19 7.39 12.10
N TYR A 324 -22.45 7.11 10.83
CA TYR A 324 -23.51 6.18 10.41
C TYR A 324 -22.98 4.77 10.11
N GLU A 325 -21.65 4.62 10.02
CA GLU A 325 -21.02 3.40 9.53
C GLU A 325 -19.67 3.18 10.24
N LEU A 326 -19.44 1.95 10.66
CA LEU A 326 -18.14 1.44 11.09
C LEU A 326 -17.55 0.63 9.93
N LYS A 327 -16.32 0.94 9.53
CA LYS A 327 -15.56 0.20 8.53
C LYS A 327 -14.46 -0.58 9.20
N MET A 328 -14.33 -1.84 8.81
CA MET A 328 -13.17 -2.65 9.16
C MET A 328 -12.39 -3.01 7.89
N ARG A 329 -11.13 -2.62 7.84
CA ARG A 329 -10.20 -3.02 6.78
C ARG A 329 -9.87 -4.50 6.94
N VAL A 330 -10.11 -5.26 5.88
CA VAL A 330 -9.72 -6.67 5.76
C VAL A 330 -8.58 -6.71 4.77
N ASP A 331 -7.34 -6.73 5.26
CA ASP A 331 -6.17 -6.80 4.39
C ASP A 331 -6.10 -8.17 3.70
N HIS A 332 -6.48 -8.21 2.43
CA HIS A 332 -5.99 -9.24 1.53
C HIS A 332 -4.53 -8.93 1.20
N ALA A 333 -3.74 -9.97 0.90
CA ALA A 333 -2.33 -9.85 0.56
C ALA A 333 -2.02 -9.08 -0.76
N MET A 334 -2.93 -8.23 -1.26
CA MET A 334 -2.77 -7.48 -2.51
C MET A 334 -3.00 -5.96 -2.33
N PRO A 335 -2.13 -5.11 -2.91
CA PRO A 335 -2.09 -3.66 -2.65
C PRO A 335 -3.04 -2.82 -3.52
N ILE A 336 -4.05 -3.41 -4.18
CA ILE A 336 -4.73 -2.72 -5.31
C ILE A 336 -6.03 -2.00 -4.89
N ALA A 337 -6.67 -2.39 -3.79
CA ALA A 337 -7.70 -1.59 -3.11
C ALA A 337 -7.88 -2.09 -1.67
N PRO A 338 -8.06 -1.20 -0.67
CA PRO A 338 -8.43 -1.64 0.66
C PRO A 338 -9.85 -2.22 0.61
N ASN A 339 -9.98 -3.53 0.85
CA ASN A 339 -11.28 -4.15 1.06
C ASN A 339 -11.75 -3.78 2.47
N PHE A 340 -12.85 -3.04 2.54
CA PHE A 340 -13.52 -2.72 3.79
C PHE A 340 -14.80 -3.54 3.89
N VAL A 341 -15.07 -4.07 5.07
CA VAL A 341 -16.39 -4.52 5.45
C VAL A 341 -17.05 -3.41 6.25
N SER A 342 -18.27 -3.09 5.87
CA SER A 342 -19.07 -2.02 6.46
C SER A 342 -20.14 -2.58 7.39
N PHE A 343 -20.32 -1.89 8.52
CA PHE A 343 -21.38 -2.15 9.48
C PHE A 343 -22.17 -0.85 9.62
N GLU A 344 -23.40 -0.83 9.11
CA GLU A 344 -24.27 0.34 9.22
C GLU A 344 -24.88 0.42 10.61
N ARG A 345 -25.01 1.64 11.12
CA ARG A 345 -25.76 1.92 12.34
C ARG A 345 -27.26 1.75 12.05
N PRO A 346 -27.99 0.94 12.84
CA PRO A 346 -29.42 0.78 12.69
C PRO A 346 -30.15 2.14 12.67
N GLY A 347 -31.05 2.32 11.71
CA GLY A 347 -31.82 3.57 11.57
C GLY A 347 -31.07 4.74 10.94
N ALA A 348 -29.82 4.55 10.47
CA ALA A 348 -29.09 5.58 9.75
C ALA A 348 -29.32 5.57 8.22
N ALA A 349 -29.96 4.52 7.69
CA ALA A 349 -30.35 4.43 6.29
C ALA A 349 -31.47 5.44 5.98
N GLY A 350 -31.13 6.55 5.33
CA GLY A 350 -32.09 7.58 4.89
C GLY A 350 -31.81 9.02 5.33
N GLN A 351 -30.65 9.32 5.94
CA GLN A 351 -30.22 10.69 6.27
C GLN A 351 -29.25 11.28 5.26
#